data_AF-A0A7Y8HR13-F1
#
_entry.id   AF-A0A7Y8HR13-F1
#
_cell.length_a   1.000
_cell.length_b   1.000
_cell.length_c   1.000
_cell.angle_alpha   90.00
_cell.angle_beta   90.00
_cell.angle_gamma   90.00
#
_symmetry.space_group_name_H-M   'P 1'
#
loop_
_entity.id
_entity.type
_entity.pdbx_description
1 polymer ?
#
loop_
_entity_poly.entity_id
_entity_poly.type
_entity_poly.pdbx_seq_one_letter_code
_entity_poly.pdbx_strand_id
1 'polypeptide(L)' 'MDDLVIPAWIAKDLSSSDVDTRLKALDAWVMFAPIGSIDPLILAYVNDDDQVRARAMELIEQDWARAGGLLE' A
#
# COMPACT_ATOMS: atom_id res chain seq x y z
N MET A 1 1.19 -19.40 -3.00
CA MET A 1 0.99 -17.94 -3.06
C MET A 1 0.08 -17.67 -1.89
N ASP A 2 0.64 -17.20 -0.79
CA ASP A 2 -0.16 -16.76 0.35
C ASP A 2 -1.17 -15.73 -0.14
N ASP A 3 -2.43 -15.92 0.23
CA ASP A 3 -3.53 -15.05 -0.17
C ASP A 3 -3.28 -13.68 0.50
N LEU A 4 -2.97 -12.66 -0.31
CA LEU A 4 -2.78 -11.29 0.20
C LEU A 4 -4.05 -10.89 0.97
N VAL A 5 -3.94 -10.57 2.25
CA VAL A 5 -5.11 -10.17 3.05
C VAL A 5 -5.40 -8.70 2.76
N ILE A 6 -6.17 -8.45 1.70
CA ILE A 6 -6.53 -7.11 1.24
C ILE A 6 -7.99 -6.83 1.59
N PRO A 7 -8.27 -5.85 2.47
CA PRO A 7 -9.65 -5.45 2.75
C PRO A 7 -10.38 -4.98 1.49
N ALA A 8 -11.65 -5.35 1.37
CA ALA A 8 -12.43 -5.13 0.14
C ALA A 8 -12.51 -3.65 -0.28
N TRP A 9 -12.49 -2.71 0.67
CA TRP A 9 -12.56 -1.28 0.35
C TRP A 9 -11.31 -0.80 -0.39
N ILE A 10 -10.12 -1.21 0.04
CA ILE A 10 -8.88 -0.78 -0.63
C ILE A 10 -8.69 -1.53 -1.94
N ALA A 11 -9.05 -2.81 -2.02
CA ALA A 11 -9.06 -3.55 -3.28
C ALA A 11 -9.92 -2.84 -4.34
N LYS A 12 -11.09 -2.35 -3.93
CA LYS A 12 -11.98 -1.57 -4.80
C LYS A 12 -11.32 -0.27 -5.25
N ASP A 13 -10.77 0.52 -4.34
CA ASP A 13 -10.23 1.84 -4.69
C ASP A 13 -8.93 1.75 -5.50
N LEU A 14 -8.10 0.71 -5.26
CA LEU A 14 -6.93 0.40 -6.09
C LEU A 14 -7.31 -0.06 -7.50
N SER A 15 -8.50 -0.63 -7.70
CA SER A 15 -9.01 -0.99 -9.04
C SER A 15 -9.57 0.21 -9.82
N SER A 16 -9.60 1.41 -9.24
CA SER A 16 -10.11 2.62 -9.91
C SER A 16 -9.24 3.00 -11.10
N SER A 17 -9.86 3.39 -12.22
CA SER A 17 -9.12 3.94 -13.38
C SER A 17 -8.49 5.30 -13.08
N ASP A 18 -8.95 5.99 -12.04
CA ASP A 18 -8.43 7.28 -11.63
C ASP A 18 -7.17 7.14 -10.76
N VAL A 19 -6.05 7.69 -11.23
CA VAL A 19 -4.74 7.61 -10.55
C VAL A 19 -4.81 8.26 -9.16
N ASP A 20 -5.49 9.39 -9.03
CA ASP A 20 -5.58 10.15 -7.78
C ASP A 20 -6.35 9.36 -6.70
N THR A 21 -7.42 8.67 -7.10
CA THR A 21 -8.16 7.74 -6.24
C THR A 21 -7.26 6.62 -5.71
N ARG A 22 -6.44 6.01 -6.58
CA ARG A 22 -5.51 4.93 -6.19
C ARG A 22 -4.45 5.44 -5.20
N LEU A 23 -3.87 6.60 -5.45
CA LEU A 23 -2.89 7.22 -4.55
C LEU A 23 -3.49 7.53 -3.18
N LYS A 24 -4.68 8.15 -3.14
CA LYS A 24 -5.40 8.42 -1.89
C LYS A 24 -5.73 7.15 -1.12
N ALA A 25 -6.05 6.05 -1.80
CA ALA A 25 -6.29 4.76 -1.16
C ALA A 25 -5.02 4.24 -0.48
N LEU A 26 -3.86 4.34 -1.13
CA LEU A 26 -2.56 3.98 -0.53
C LEU A 26 -2.21 4.84 0.69
N ASP A 27 -2.41 6.15 0.58
CA ASP A 27 -2.17 7.07 1.71
C ASP A 27 -3.14 6.81 2.87
N ALA A 28 -4.41 6.53 2.57
CA ALA A 28 -5.40 6.16 3.58
C ALA A 28 -5.02 4.85 4.26
N TRP A 29 -4.55 3.85 3.51
CA TRP A 29 -4.13 2.56 4.05
C TRP A 29 -3.11 2.71 5.16
N VAL A 30 -2.00 3.40 4.91
CA VAL A 30 -0.89 3.51 5.85
C VAL A 30 -1.21 4.33 7.11
N MET A 31 -2.30 5.11 7.07
CA MET A 31 -2.81 5.81 8.26
C MET A 31 -3.54 4.88 9.22
N PHE A 32 -4.22 3.84 8.73
CA PHE A 32 -5.08 2.98 9.53
C PHE A 32 -4.56 1.54 9.69
N ALA A 33 -3.70 1.09 8.78
CA ALA A 33 -3.19 -0.26 8.77
C ALA A 33 -2.15 -0.48 9.89
N PRO A 34 -2.11 -1.68 10.49
CA PRO A 34 -1.02 -2.03 11.39
C PRO A 34 0.31 -2.06 10.64
N ILE A 35 1.39 -1.71 11.33
CA ILE A 35 2.75 -1.79 10.80
C ILE A 35 3.02 -3.21 10.30
N GLY A 36 3.68 -3.34 9.15
CA GLY A 36 3.92 -4.59 8.46
C GLY A 36 2.79 -5.04 7.53
N SER A 37 1.64 -4.36 7.52
CA SER A 37 0.52 -4.70 6.62
C SER A 37 0.75 -4.10 5.24
N ILE A 38 1.71 -4.64 4.49
CA ILE A 38 2.13 -4.09 3.21
C ILE A 38 1.42 -4.71 2.00
N ASP A 39 0.52 -5.68 2.19
CA ASP A 39 -0.11 -6.42 1.08
C ASP A 39 -0.79 -5.53 0.02
N PRO A 40 -1.57 -4.49 0.38
CA PRO A 40 -2.14 -3.59 -0.62
C PRO A 40 -1.09 -2.73 -1.34
N LEU A 41 0.03 -2.42 -0.68
CA LEU A 41 1.14 -1.69 -1.28
C LEU A 41 1.87 -2.58 -2.31
N ILE A 42 2.07 -3.85 -1.97
CA ILE A 42 2.65 -4.84 -2.90
C ILE A 42 1.75 -5.03 -4.12
N LEU A 43 0.43 -5.12 -3.93
CA LEU A 43 -0.52 -5.21 -5.04
C LEU A 43 -0.37 -4.03 -6.00
N ALA A 44 -0.35 -2.80 -5.46
CA ALA A 44 -0.23 -1.58 -6.25
C ALA A 44 1.14 -1.47 -6.95
N TYR A 45 2.21 -1.93 -6.31
CA TYR A 45 3.54 -1.93 -6.92
C TYR A 45 3.64 -2.85 -8.16
N VAL A 46 2.91 -3.97 -8.16
CA VAL A 46 2.98 -4.98 -9.22
C VAL A 46 2.09 -4.64 -10.42
N ASN A 47 0.92 -4.03 -10.19
CA ASN A 47 -0.15 -3.96 -11.19
C ASN A 47 -0.55 -2.56 -11.68
N ASP A 48 0.04 -1.48 -11.15
CA ASP A 48 -0.38 -0.12 -11.48
C ASP A 48 0.61 0.68 -12.34
N ASP A 49 0.22 1.90 -12.71
CA ASP A 49 1.04 2.88 -13.44
C ASP A 49 2.24 3.37 -12.61
N ASP A 50 3.29 3.88 -13.28
CA ASP A 50 4.57 4.23 -12.64
C ASP A 50 4.46 5.17 -11.44
N GLN A 51 3.52 6.13 -11.46
CA GLN A 51 3.30 7.05 -10.35
C GLN A 51 2.77 6.33 -9.10
N VAL A 52 1.84 5.39 -9.27
CA VAL A 52 1.27 4.60 -8.17
C VAL A 52 2.31 3.61 -7.65
N ARG A 53 3.09 3.00 -8.55
CA ARG A 53 4.19 2.10 -8.18
C ARG A 53 5.26 2.80 -7.36
N ALA A 54 5.67 4.00 -7.78
CA ALA A 54 6.64 4.80 -7.04
C ALA A 54 6.12 5.16 -5.64
N ARG A 55 4.84 5.56 -5.53
CA ARG A 55 4.22 5.86 -4.23
C ARG A 55 4.14 4.62 -3.34
N ALA A 56 3.73 3.48 -3.89
CA ALA A 56 3.65 2.22 -3.15
C ALA A 56 5.01 1.80 -2.57
N MET A 57 6.09 1.94 -3.36
CA MET A 57 7.45 1.65 -2.90
C MET A 57 7.87 2.57 -1.75
N GLU A 58 7.65 3.89 -1.88
CA GLU A 58 7.97 4.84 -0.81
C GLU A 58 7.26 4.49 0.51
N LEU A 59 6.00 4.08 0.43
CA LEU A 59 5.20 3.70 1.59
C LEU A 59 5.68 2.38 2.23
N ILE A 60 6.15 1.42 1.43
CA ILE A 60 6.76 0.17 1.93
C ILE A 60 8.05 0.49 2.70
N GLU A 61 8.91 1.33 2.14
CA GLU A 61 10.15 1.75 2.79
C GLU A 61 9.88 2.48 4.12
N GLN A 62 8.87 3.35 4.16
CA GLN A 62 8.44 4.02 5.38
C GLN A 62 7.93 3.05 6.44
N ASP A 63 7.15 2.03 6.04
CA ASP A 63 6.67 1.01 6.97
C ASP A 63 7.83 0.20 7.58
N TRP A 64 8.82 -0.19 6.76
CA TRP A 64 10.02 -0.87 7.25
C TRP A 64 10.85 -0.01 8.20
N ALA A 65 11.01 1.29 7.92
CA ALA A 65 11.69 2.20 8.82
C ALA A 65 10.97 2.30 10.18
N ARG A 66 9.63 2.33 10.18
CA ARG A 66 8.80 2.34 11.39
C ARG A 66 8.90 1.02 12.15
N ALA A 67 8.92 -0.11 11.45
CA ALA A 67 9.07 -1.44 12.05
C ALA A 67 10.47 -1.63 12.66
N GLY A 68 11.52 -1.16 11.98
CA GLY A 68 12.89 -1.21 12.47
C GLY A 68 13.10 -0.38 13.74
N GLY A 69 12.52 0.82 13.81
CA GLY A 69 12.60 1.69 14.98
C GLY A 69 11.77 1.24 16.19
N LEU A 70 10.91 0.22 16.06
CA LEU A 70 10.19 -0.41 17.17
C LEU A 70 10.99 -1.49 17.89
N LEU A 71 12.12 -1.92 17.31
CA LEU A 71 13.01 -2.95 17.85
C LEU A 71 14.23 -2.38 18.56
N GLU A 72 14.37 -1.05 18.62
CA GLU A 72 15.41 -0.30 19.35
C GLU A 72 14.89 0.22 20.70
#